data_AF-A0A8N1S8C2-F1
#
_entry.id   AF-A0A8N1S8C2-F1
#
_cell.length_a   1.000
_cell.length_b   1.000
_cell.length_c   1.000
_cell.angle_alpha   90.00
_cell.angle_beta   90.00
_cell.angle_gamma   90.00
#
_symmetry.space_group_name_H-M   'P 1'
#
loop_
_entity.id
_entity.type
_entity.pdbx_description
1 polymer ?
#
loop_
_entity_poly.entity_id
_entity_poly.type
_entity_poly.pdbx_seq_one_letter_code
_entity_poly.pdbx_strand_id
1 'polypeptide(L)'
;MSNIKVDLFIPFPTVREADVVYQVLRIDKEPSRSGVTKKLTLNNNFLEVSFSGKEARKVRVALTSFFEHLLLVTETIEQFGPPAPTYDYY
;
A
#
# COMPACT_ATOMS: atom_id res chain seq x y z
N MET A 1 16.78 -13.16 17.77
CA MET A 1 16.49 -13.11 16.32
C MET A 1 16.07 -11.69 16.00
N SER A 2 16.78 -11.00 15.10
CA SER A 2 16.42 -9.67 14.63
C SER A 2 15.16 -9.74 13.76
N ASN A 3 14.22 -8.81 13.96
CA ASN A 3 13.09 -8.67 13.04
C ASN A 3 13.60 -8.24 11.67
N ILE A 4 13.10 -8.87 10.61
CA ILE A 4 13.28 -8.42 9.24
C ILE A 4 12.35 -7.23 9.04
N LYS A 5 12.87 -6.15 8.47
CA LYS A 5 12.12 -4.93 8.17
C LYS A 5 12.36 -4.55 6.71
N VAL A 6 11.29 -4.18 6.01
CA VAL A 6 11.33 -3.70 4.63
C VAL A 6 10.49 -2.42 4.58
N ASP A 7 11.12 -1.32 4.18
CA ASP A 7 10.47 -0.03 4.01
C ASP A 7 10.47 0.33 2.51
N LEU A 8 9.32 0.71 1.97
CA LEU A 8 9.13 1.09 0.58
C LEU A 8 8.53 2.50 0.50
N PHE A 9 9.01 3.26 -0.49
CA PHE A 9 8.55 4.62 -0.80
C PHE A 9 8.15 4.64 -2.27
N ILE A 10 6.86 4.77 -2.55
CA ILE A 10 6.30 4.65 -3.90
C ILE A 10 5.77 6.02 -4.32
N PRO A 11 6.42 6.69 -5.30
CA PRO A 11 5.95 7.97 -5.79
C PRO A 11 4.75 7.79 -6.74
N PHE A 12 3.81 8.72 -6.64
CA PHE A 12 2.70 8.87 -7.59
C PHE A 12 2.80 10.21 -8.34
N PRO A 13 2.29 10.28 -9.59
CA PRO A 13 2.25 11.50 -10.39
C PRO A 13 1.59 12.68 -9.68
N THR A 14 0.52 12.43 -8.92
CA THR A 14 -0.21 13.47 -8.18
C THR A 14 -0.48 13.06 -6.73
N VAL A 15 -0.64 14.07 -5.86
CA VAL A 15 -1.09 13.87 -4.47
C VAL A 15 -2.46 13.18 -4.43
N ARG A 16 -3.33 13.49 -5.40
CA ARG A 16 -4.68 12.92 -5.48
C ARG A 16 -4.67 11.43 -5.81
N GLU A 17 -3.83 11.00 -6.75
CA GLU A 17 -3.66 9.57 -7.06
C GLU A 17 -3.08 8.80 -5.87
N ALA A 18 -2.07 9.37 -5.21
CA ALA A 18 -1.49 8.78 -3.99
C ALA A 18 -2.55 8.62 -2.89
N ASP A 19 -3.42 9.63 -2.70
CA ASP A 19 -4.53 9.55 -1.77
C ASP A 19 -5.52 8.45 -2.16
N VAL A 20 -6.00 8.38 -3.42
CA VAL A 20 -6.90 7.30 -3.86
C VAL A 20 -6.31 5.93 -3.55
N VAL A 21 -5.04 5.70 -3.92
CA VAL A 21 -4.37 4.42 -3.67
C VAL A 21 -4.26 4.13 -2.18
N TYR A 22 -3.89 5.12 -1.36
CA TYR A 22 -3.84 4.98 0.09
C TYR A 22 -5.21 4.62 0.68
N GLN A 23 -6.29 5.29 0.28
CA GLN A 23 -7.65 5.03 0.77
C GLN A 23 -8.11 3.60 0.47
N VAL A 24 -7.75 3.06 -0.70
CA VAL A 24 -8.06 1.68 -1.08
C VAL A 24 -7.23 0.68 -0.28
N LEU A 25 -5.90 0.86 -0.25
CA LEU A 25 -4.99 -0.14 0.33
C LEU A 25 -4.92 -0.12 1.87
N ARG A 26 -5.33 0.96 2.55
CA ARG A 26 -5.28 1.04 4.03
C ARG A 26 -6.23 0.08 4.74
N ILE A 27 -7.28 -0.38 4.05
CA ILE A 27 -8.32 -1.24 4.62
C ILE A 27 -7.83 -2.70 4.71
N ASP A 28 -6.88 -3.07 3.86
CA ASP A 28 -6.25 -4.39 3.85
C ASP A 28 -5.24 -4.53 4.99
N LYS A 29 -5.71 -4.79 6.21
CA LYS A 29 -4.81 -5.15 7.31
C LYS A 29 -4.29 -6.57 7.12
N GLU A 30 -3.00 -6.76 7.42
CA GLU A 30 -2.42 -8.10 7.48
C GLU A 30 -3.20 -8.98 8.47
N PRO A 31 -3.55 -10.23 8.13
CA PRO A 31 -4.20 -11.13 9.05
C PRO A 31 -3.36 -11.31 10.32
N SER A 32 -3.98 -11.34 11.50
CA SER A 32 -3.26 -11.51 12.78
C SER A 32 -2.36 -12.75 12.81
N ARG A 33 -2.74 -13.80 12.08
CA ARG A 33 -1.99 -15.06 11.92
C ARG A 33 -0.80 -14.99 10.95
N SER A 34 -0.62 -13.90 10.20
CA SER A 34 0.45 -13.78 9.19
C SER A 34 1.84 -13.71 9.81
N GLY A 35 1.96 -13.27 11.08
CA GLY A 35 3.24 -13.04 11.73
C GLY A 35 4.03 -11.87 11.12
N VAL A 36 3.36 -11.02 10.33
CA VAL A 36 3.91 -9.83 9.67
C VAL A 36 3.06 -8.62 10.07
N THR A 37 3.73 -7.52 10.38
CA THR A 37 3.09 -6.22 10.60
C THR A 37 3.29 -5.35 9.37
N LYS A 38 2.20 -4.81 8.82
CA LYS A 38 2.20 -3.80 7.75
C LYS A 38 1.74 -2.46 8.32
N LYS A 39 2.52 -1.41 8.10
CA LYS A 39 2.15 -0.02 8.39
C LYS A 39 2.16 0.76 7.07
N LEU A 40 1.02 1.35 6.71
CA LEU A 40 0.85 2.16 5.51
C LEU A 40 0.60 3.61 5.92
N THR A 41 1.36 4.54 5.35
CA THR A 41 1.22 5.98 5.55
C THR A 41 1.27 6.70 4.19
N LEU A 42 0.66 7.88 4.14
CA LEU A 42 0.69 8.74 2.97
C LEU A 42 1.41 10.03 3.34
N ASN A 43 2.38 10.42 2.51
CA ASN A 43 3.16 11.64 2.68
C ASN A 43 3.19 12.39 1.34
N ASN A 44 2.32 13.39 1.18
CA ASN A 44 2.07 14.08 -0.09
C ASN A 44 1.73 13.08 -1.22
N ASN A 45 2.58 12.99 -2.25
CA ASN A 45 2.43 12.06 -3.37
C ASN A 45 3.24 10.77 -3.18
N PHE A 46 3.76 10.50 -1.98
CA PHE A 46 4.49 9.27 -1.66
C PHE A 46 3.64 8.36 -0.78
N LEU A 47 3.45 7.14 -1.26
CA LEU A 47 2.91 6.04 -0.46
C LEU A 47 4.06 5.36 0.26
N GLU A 48 4.06 5.42 1.59
CA GLU A 48 5.09 4.85 2.45
C GLU A 48 4.54 3.58 3.09
N VAL A 49 5.22 2.45 2.92
CA VAL A 49 4.82 1.19 3.56
C VAL A 49 5.99 0.52 4.26
N SER A 50 5.75 0.05 5.47
CA SER A 50 6.71 -0.68 6.30
C SER A 50 6.17 -2.05 6.65
N PHE A 51 6.92 -3.08 6.28
CA PHE A 51 6.68 -4.47 6.66
C PHE A 51 7.71 -4.91 7.69
N SER A 52 7.27 -5.63 8.72
CA SER A 52 8.18 -6.25 9.67
C SER A 52 7.71 -7.64 10.11
N GLY A 53 8.65 -8.56 10.31
CA GLY A 53 8.34 -9.95 10.70
C GLY A 53 9.57 -10.75 11.08
N LYS A 54 9.35 -11.92 11.70
CA LYS A 54 10.44 -12.81 12.16
C LYS A 54 10.96 -13.76 11.08
N GLU A 55 10.14 -14.05 10.07
CA GLU A 55 10.45 -15.03 9.01
C GLU A 55 10.46 -14.35 7.64
N ALA A 56 11.58 -14.44 6.92
CA ALA A 56 11.74 -13.84 5.60
C ALA A 56 10.67 -14.30 4.61
N ARG A 57 10.30 -15.59 4.66
CA ARG A 57 9.27 -16.18 3.82
C ARG A 57 7.92 -15.48 3.99
N LYS A 58 7.54 -15.17 5.24
CA LYS A 58 6.25 -14.52 5.54
C LYS A 58 6.25 -13.07 5.09
N VAL A 59 7.34 -12.33 5.35
CA VAL A 59 7.50 -10.95 4.87
C VAL A 59 7.43 -10.90 3.34
N ARG A 60 8.09 -11.85 2.64
CA ARG A 60 8.01 -11.96 1.19
C ARG A 60 6.57 -12.17 0.69
N VAL A 61 5.82 -13.08 1.31
CA VAL A 61 4.42 -13.34 0.92
C VAL A 61 3.55 -12.10 1.09
N ALA A 62 3.69 -11.38 2.22
CA ALA A 62 2.97 -10.14 2.48
C ALA A 62 3.34 -9.03 1.45
N LEU A 63 4.62 -8.89 1.14
CA LEU A 63 5.10 -7.96 0.10
C LEU A 63 4.51 -8.30 -1.27
N THR A 64 4.52 -9.59 -1.67
CA THR A 64 3.96 -10.03 -2.96
C THR A 64 2.48 -9.67 -3.05
N SER A 65 1.68 -10.00 -2.04
CA SER A 65 0.25 -9.67 -2.03
C SER A 65 0.01 -8.16 -2.05
N PHE A 66 0.82 -7.37 -1.35
CA PHE A 66 0.74 -5.92 -1.41
C PHE A 66 1.02 -5.36 -2.82
N PHE A 67 2.03 -5.87 -3.50
CA PHE A 67 2.32 -5.44 -4.87
C PHE A 67 1.24 -5.87 -5.87
N GLU A 68 0.63 -7.04 -5.70
CA GLU A 68 -0.52 -7.46 -6.52
C GLU A 68 -1.69 -6.49 -6.37
N HIS A 69 -2.02 -6.08 -5.13
CA HIS A 69 -3.09 -5.10 -4.88
C HIS A 69 -2.71 -3.71 -5.40
N LEU A 70 -1.44 -3.30 -5.23
CA LEU A 70 -0.95 -2.02 -5.75
C LEU A 70 -1.09 -1.97 -7.28
N LEU A 71 -0.66 -3.01 -7.98
CA LEU A 71 -0.77 -3.12 -9.44
C LEU A 71 -2.23 -3.02 -9.88
N LEU A 72 -3.12 -3.78 -9.25
CA LEU A 72 -4.56 -3.73 -9.55
C LEU A 72 -5.13 -2.32 -9.41
N VAL A 73 -4.79 -1.60 -8.34
CA VAL A 73 -5.27 -0.24 -8.11
C VAL A 73 -4.69 0.73 -9.14
N THR A 74 -3.41 0.61 -9.48
CA THR A 74 -2.79 1.45 -10.51
C THR A 74 -3.39 1.20 -11.90
N GLU A 75 -3.62 -0.05 -12.28
CA GLU A 75 -4.30 -0.42 -13.53
C GLU A 75 -5.73 0.11 -13.56
N THR A 76 -6.43 0.08 -12.42
CA THR A 76 -7.79 0.64 -12.29
C THR A 76 -7.79 2.15 -12.51
N ILE A 77 -6.81 2.88 -11.94
CA ILE A 77 -6.67 4.32 -12.15
C ILE A 77 -6.32 4.62 -13.61
N GLU A 78 -5.46 3.82 -14.24
CA GLU A 78 -5.12 3.99 -15.66
C GLU A 78 -6.33 3.75 -16.57
N GLN A 79 -7.14 2.73 -16.28
CA GLN A 79 -8.29 2.37 -17.10
C GLN A 79 -9.50 3.30 -16.91
N PHE A 80 -9.74 3.80 -15.69
CA PHE A 80 -10.96 4.53 -15.33
C PHE A 80 -10.72 5.97 -14.83
N GLY A 81 -9.47 6.43 -14.80
CA GLY A 81 -9.09 7.77 -14.37
C GLY A 81 -9.28 8.85 -15.44
N PRO A 82 -8.81 10.08 -15.14
CA PRO A 82 -8.14 10.49 -13.92
C PRO A 82 -9.10 10.60 -12.72
N PRO A 83 -8.60 10.51 -11.47
CA PRO A 83 -9.43 10.67 -10.29
C PRO A 83 -10.16 12.01 -10.27
N ALA A 84 -11.42 12.02 -9.81
CA ALA A 84 -12.11 13.27 -9.52
C ALA A 84 -11.29 14.13 -8.55
N PRO A 85 -11.24 15.47 -8.75
CA PRO A 85 -10.38 16.37 -7.99
C PRO A 85 -10.74 16.38 -6.49
N THR A 86 -12.02 16.18 -6.17
CA THR A 86 -12.58 16.12 -4.82
C THR A 86 -13.43 14.86 -4.66
N TYR A 87 -13.56 14.38 -3.42
CA TYR A 87 -14.45 13.28 -3.07
C TYR A 87 -15.66 13.85 -2.33
N ASP A 88 -16.69 14.26 -3.09
CA ASP A 88 -17.84 15.02 -2.57
C ASP A 88 -19.05 14.14 -2.21
N TYR A 89 -18.82 12.87 -1.86
CA TYR A 89 -19.89 11.94 -1.46
C TYR A 89 -20.24 12.05 0.03
N TYR A 90 -20.48 13.27 0.53
CA TYR A 90 -21.19 13.56 1.79
C TYR A 90 -21.77 14.97 1.79
#